data_AF-A0A2V2VZA5-F1
#
_entry.id   AF-A0A2V2VZA5-F1
#
_cell.length_a   1.000
_cell.length_b   1.000
_cell.length_c   1.000
_cell.angle_alpha   90.00
_cell.angle_beta   90.00
_cell.angle_gamma   90.00
#
_symmetry.space_group_name_H-M   'P 1'
#
loop_
_entity.id
_entity.type
_entity.pdbx_description
1 polymer ?
#
loop_
_entity_poly.entity_id
_entity_poly.type
_entity_poly.pdbx_seq_one_letter_code
_entity_poly.pdbx_strand_id
1 'polypeptide(L)'
;MLVLYVLGRHPSHGYDYSAALLEEASQWNDVVALPMNEGRVTTNKTVGQYGDWGDEVDVGMSRKVYMWFDLAHRLFLTASYIAKGDDDMFLRVPLFVAHLRLLPRRGIYMGLHVGSTQYKKMGLPGNTFMIGWCYTLSRDVAEALVSYNRCGAWPTCRTARSVMTNLHCSVFTARTPWLLGFLRRK
;
A
#
# COMPACT_ATOMS: atom_id res chain seq x y z
N MET A 1 -3.56 -18.07 5.83
CA MET A 1 -3.53 -16.70 5.28
C MET A 1 -4.86 -16.08 5.64
N LEU A 2 -4.86 -14.90 6.26
CA LEU A 2 -6.08 -14.15 6.53
C LEU A 2 -6.23 -13.11 5.42
N VAL A 3 -7.42 -13.03 4.82
CA VAL A 3 -7.77 -12.04 3.79
C VAL A 3 -8.81 -11.11 4.39
N LEU A 4 -8.61 -9.81 4.19
CA LEU A 4 -9.52 -8.77 4.67
C LEU A 4 -9.71 -7.74 3.55
N TYR A 5 -10.94 -7.26 3.40
CA TYR A 5 -11.28 -6.19 2.47
C TYR A 5 -11.21 -4.85 3.19
N VAL A 6 -10.32 -3.96 2.73
CA VAL A 6 -10.05 -2.69 3.39
C VAL A 6 -10.71 -1.55 2.63
N LEU A 7 -11.67 -0.88 3.27
CA LEU A 7 -12.56 0.08 2.61
C LEU A 7 -12.51 1.45 3.31
N GLY A 8 -12.43 2.52 2.51
CA GLY A 8 -12.83 3.86 2.90
C GLY A 8 -14.28 4.14 2.47
N ARG A 9 -14.79 5.31 2.84
CA ARG A 9 -16.13 5.76 2.47
C ARG A 9 -16.13 6.30 1.05
N HIS A 10 -16.95 5.73 0.17
CA HIS A 10 -16.91 6.07 -1.25
C HIS A 10 -17.84 7.27 -1.58
N PRO A 11 -17.43 8.22 -2.46
CA PRO A 11 -18.25 9.39 -2.81
C PRO A 11 -19.57 9.07 -3.49
N SER A 12 -19.70 7.92 -4.18
CA SER A 12 -20.94 7.52 -4.87
C SER A 12 -22.13 7.32 -3.94
N HIS A 13 -21.88 7.10 -2.65
CA HIS A 13 -22.90 6.94 -1.61
C HIS A 13 -22.86 8.11 -0.61
N GLY A 14 -22.41 9.29 -1.04
CA GLY A 14 -22.35 10.46 -0.15
C GLY A 14 -21.35 10.31 1.00
N TYR A 15 -20.39 9.40 0.88
CA TYR A 15 -19.49 8.98 1.96
C TYR A 15 -20.16 8.21 3.11
N ASP A 16 -21.33 7.63 2.88
CA ASP A 16 -21.94 6.63 3.76
C ASP A 16 -21.67 5.22 3.25
N TYR A 17 -21.84 4.22 4.14
CA TYR A 17 -21.80 2.82 3.76
C TYR A 17 -23.16 2.38 3.22
N SER A 18 -23.17 1.68 2.09
CA SER A 18 -24.40 1.14 1.53
C SER A 18 -24.98 0.03 2.42
N ALA A 19 -26.30 -0.15 2.38
CA ALA A 19 -26.95 -1.23 3.14
C ALA A 19 -26.41 -2.62 2.76
N ALA A 20 -26.12 -2.84 1.47
CA ALA A 20 -25.52 -4.08 0.98
C ALA A 20 -24.14 -4.34 1.58
N LEU A 21 -23.29 -3.32 1.70
CA LEU A 21 -21.97 -3.47 2.34
C LEU A 21 -22.10 -3.80 3.83
N LEU A 22 -23.07 -3.20 4.53
CA LEU A 22 -23.30 -3.48 5.95
C LEU A 22 -23.78 -4.92 6.16
N GLU A 23 -24.67 -5.40 5.28
CA GLU A 23 -25.13 -6.79 5.28
C GLU A 23 -23.96 -7.76 5.02
N GLU A 24 -23.17 -7.52 3.97
CA GLU A 24 -22.00 -8.33 3.63
C GLU A 24 -20.97 -8.37 4.77
N ALA A 25 -20.64 -7.20 5.35
CA ALA A 25 -19.72 -7.11 6.47
C ALA A 25 -20.21 -7.89 7.70
N SER A 26 -21.54 -7.88 7.97
CA SER A 26 -22.13 -8.64 9.07
C SER A 26 -22.11 -10.16 8.82
N GLN A 27 -22.24 -10.57 7.56
CA GLN A 27 -22.26 -11.96 7.16
C GLN A 27 -20.86 -12.59 7.18
N TRP A 28 -19.86 -11.91 6.60
CA TRP A 28 -18.55 -12.50 6.35
C TRP A 28 -17.49 -12.13 7.39
N ASN A 29 -17.67 -11.01 8.11
CA ASN A 29 -16.77 -10.54 9.16
C ASN A 29 -15.30 -10.39 8.71
N ASP A 30 -15.09 -10.07 7.43
CA ASP A 30 -13.78 -9.91 6.77
C ASP A 30 -13.57 -8.48 6.23
N VAL A 31 -14.46 -7.55 6.56
CA VAL A 31 -14.40 -6.14 6.14
C VAL A 31 -13.74 -5.27 7.22
N VAL A 32 -12.76 -4.47 6.81
CA VAL A 32 -12.12 -3.43 7.64
C VAL A 32 -12.49 -2.06 7.10
N ALA A 33 -13.39 -1.39 7.84
CA ALA A 33 -13.79 -0.01 7.57
C ALA A 33 -12.78 0.98 8.18
N LEU A 34 -12.03 1.67 7.32
CA LEU A 34 -11.12 2.72 7.76
C LEU A 34 -11.87 4.05 7.96
N PRO A 35 -11.51 4.87 8.97
CA PRO A 35 -12.10 6.18 9.19
C PRO A 35 -11.54 7.22 8.20
N MET A 36 -11.80 7.02 6.91
CA MET A 36 -11.39 7.91 5.83
C MET A 36 -12.40 7.93 4.69
N ASN A 37 -12.37 9.01 3.92
CA ASN A 37 -13.11 9.13 2.67
C ASN A 37 -12.17 8.78 1.50
N GLU A 38 -12.71 8.08 0.50
CA GLU A 38 -12.06 7.85 -0.78
C GLU A 38 -11.98 9.16 -1.59
N GLY A 39 -11.00 9.24 -2.49
CA GLY A 39 -10.88 10.36 -3.43
C GLY A 39 -11.98 10.34 -4.49
N ARG A 40 -12.33 11.52 -5.02
CA ARG A 40 -13.22 11.60 -6.18
C ARG A 40 -12.44 11.37 -7.46
N VAL A 41 -12.96 10.51 -8.33
CA VAL A 41 -12.44 10.35 -9.68
C VAL A 41 -12.67 11.64 -10.46
N THR A 42 -11.61 12.22 -11.01
CA THR A 42 -11.68 13.46 -11.82
C THR A 42 -11.28 13.25 -13.27
N THR A 43 -10.87 12.03 -13.64
CA THR A 43 -10.49 11.65 -15.00
C THR A 43 -11.57 10.80 -15.67
N ASN A 44 -11.55 10.73 -17.00
CA ASN A 44 -12.47 9.89 -17.79
C ASN A 44 -11.95 8.45 -17.95
N LYS A 45 -11.05 8.02 -17.07
CA LYS A 45 -10.49 6.68 -17.12
C LYS A 45 -11.59 5.65 -16.88
N THR A 46 -11.56 4.55 -17.63
CA THR A 46 -12.46 3.41 -17.41
C THR A 46 -11.75 2.28 -16.68
N VAL A 47 -12.54 1.44 -16.00
CA VAL A 47 -12.01 0.28 -15.25
C VAL A 47 -11.24 -0.64 -16.21
N GLY A 48 -10.04 -1.05 -15.79
CA GLY A 48 -9.15 -1.90 -16.59
C GLY A 48 -8.25 -1.16 -17.59
N GLN A 49 -8.38 0.16 -17.75
CA GLN A 49 -7.47 0.94 -18.59
C GLN A 49 -6.22 1.41 -17.82
N TYR A 50 -5.13 1.63 -18.56
CA TYR A 50 -3.96 2.35 -18.05
C TYR A 50 -4.25 3.84 -17.95
N GLY A 51 -3.73 4.50 -16.92
CA GLY A 51 -3.86 5.94 -16.71
C GLY A 51 -4.07 6.31 -15.25
N ASP A 52 -4.22 7.61 -15.00
CA ASP A 52 -4.47 8.19 -13.69
C ASP A 52 -5.98 8.32 -13.41
N TRP A 53 -6.37 8.18 -12.14
CA TRP A 53 -7.74 8.38 -11.63
C TRP A 53 -7.96 9.80 -11.07
N GLY A 54 -6.88 10.57 -10.91
CA GLY A 54 -6.86 11.94 -10.40
C GLY A 54 -6.18 12.04 -9.03
N ASP A 55 -5.63 13.22 -8.75
CA ASP A 55 -4.85 13.49 -7.53
C ASP A 55 -5.55 13.10 -6.22
N GLU A 56 -6.86 13.32 -6.12
CA GLU A 56 -7.62 12.95 -4.91
C GLU A 56 -7.64 11.44 -4.68
N VAL A 57 -7.79 10.65 -5.76
CA VAL A 57 -7.80 9.19 -5.71
C VAL A 57 -6.42 8.69 -5.33
N ASP A 58 -5.36 9.24 -5.93
CA ASP A 58 -3.98 8.87 -5.61
C ASP A 58 -3.63 9.13 -4.14
N VAL A 59 -4.02 10.31 -3.63
CA VAL A 59 -3.85 10.65 -2.20
C VAL A 59 -4.68 9.73 -1.31
N GLY A 60 -5.93 9.45 -1.70
CA GLY A 60 -6.83 8.53 -0.98
C GLY A 60 -6.27 7.11 -0.91
N MET A 61 -5.83 6.55 -2.02
CA MET A 61 -5.23 5.21 -2.09
C MET A 61 -3.95 5.13 -1.24
N SER A 62 -3.09 6.13 -1.32
CA SER A 62 -1.85 6.15 -0.53
C SER A 62 -2.14 6.21 0.97
N ARG A 63 -3.11 7.03 1.38
CA ARG A 63 -3.58 7.13 2.76
C ARG A 63 -4.19 5.81 3.24
N LYS A 64 -5.00 5.15 2.40
CA LYS A 64 -5.61 3.85 2.68
C LYS A 64 -4.55 2.79 2.95
N VAL A 65 -3.55 2.69 2.08
CA VAL A 65 -2.40 1.78 2.24
C VAL A 65 -1.67 2.04 3.56
N TYR A 66 -1.38 3.31 3.86
CA TYR A 66 -0.73 3.67 5.12
C TYR A 66 -1.55 3.23 6.33
N MET A 67 -2.85 3.55 6.35
CA MET A 67 -3.75 3.19 7.45
C MET A 67 -3.91 1.68 7.59
N TRP A 68 -3.92 0.94 6.46
CA TRP A 68 -3.91 -0.52 6.48
C TRP A 68 -2.68 -1.07 7.20
N PHE A 69 -1.47 -0.65 6.82
CA PHE A 69 -0.26 -1.12 7.50
C PHE A 69 -0.22 -0.67 8.96
N ASP A 70 -0.69 0.54 9.29
CA ASP A 70 -0.71 1.05 10.66
C ASP A 70 -1.66 0.24 11.55
N LEU A 71 -2.80 -0.19 11.01
CA LEU A 71 -3.74 -1.06 11.70
C LEU A 71 -3.23 -2.50 11.79
N ALA A 72 -2.83 -3.09 10.66
CA ALA A 72 -2.53 -4.50 10.54
C ALA A 72 -1.37 -4.94 11.44
N HIS A 73 -0.29 -4.16 11.52
CA HIS A 73 0.81 -4.52 12.41
C HIS A 73 0.41 -4.44 13.89
N ARG A 74 -0.52 -3.56 14.29
CA ARG A 74 -0.98 -3.48 15.69
C ARG A 74 -1.95 -4.60 16.06
N LEU A 75 -2.86 -4.95 15.15
CA LEU A 75 -3.86 -6.00 15.39
C LEU A 75 -3.26 -7.42 15.28
N PHE A 76 -2.45 -7.66 14.26
CA PHE A 76 -1.94 -9.00 13.97
C PHE A 76 -0.50 -9.18 14.47
N LEU A 77 -0.35 -9.23 15.79
CA LEU A 77 0.97 -9.27 16.46
C LEU A 77 1.85 -10.46 16.01
N THR A 78 1.24 -11.58 15.64
CA THR A 78 1.94 -12.80 15.23
C THR A 78 2.15 -12.93 13.72
N ALA A 79 1.55 -12.03 12.91
CA ALA A 79 1.72 -12.06 11.47
C ALA A 79 3.16 -11.65 11.10
N SER A 80 3.90 -12.57 10.46
CA SER A 80 5.27 -12.30 9.98
C SER A 80 5.29 -11.42 8.73
N TYR A 81 4.22 -11.47 7.93
CA TYR A 81 4.08 -10.74 6.67
C TYR A 81 2.70 -10.07 6.60
N ILE A 82 2.67 -8.88 6.02
CA ILE A 82 1.45 -8.10 5.75
C ILE A 82 1.48 -7.73 4.27
N ALA A 83 0.42 -8.04 3.54
CA ALA A 83 0.32 -7.77 2.12
C ALA A 83 -0.76 -6.72 1.84
N LYS A 84 -0.57 -5.99 0.74
CA LYS A 84 -1.59 -5.19 0.05
C LYS A 84 -1.91 -5.92 -1.25
N GLY A 85 -3.19 -5.94 -1.59
CA GLY A 85 -3.71 -6.54 -2.81
C GLY A 85 -4.87 -5.73 -3.37
N ASP A 86 -4.94 -5.57 -4.69
CA ASP A 86 -6.12 -5.02 -5.37
C ASP A 86 -7.19 -6.11 -5.53
N ASP A 87 -8.45 -5.71 -5.68
CA ASP A 87 -9.60 -6.62 -5.81
C ASP A 87 -9.78 -7.17 -7.23
N ASP A 88 -9.10 -6.59 -8.21
CA ASP A 88 -9.13 -6.96 -9.63
C ASP A 88 -7.97 -7.91 -10.04
N MET A 89 -7.25 -8.48 -9.08
CA MET A 89 -6.12 -9.37 -9.33
C MET A 89 -6.43 -10.86 -9.13
N PHE A 90 -5.61 -11.71 -9.75
CA PHE A 90 -5.60 -13.15 -9.48
C PHE A 90 -4.38 -13.57 -8.64
N LEU A 91 -4.61 -14.14 -7.45
CA LEU A 91 -3.55 -14.64 -6.56
C LEU A 91 -3.56 -16.17 -6.45
N ARG A 92 -2.45 -16.82 -6.82
CA ARG A 92 -2.25 -18.26 -6.59
C ARG A 92 -1.91 -18.54 -5.12
N VAL A 93 -2.92 -18.59 -4.25
CA VAL A 93 -2.75 -18.62 -2.79
C VAL A 93 -1.80 -19.71 -2.28
N PRO A 94 -1.91 -21.00 -2.68
CA PRO A 94 -1.00 -22.03 -2.15
C PRO A 94 0.45 -21.76 -2.53
N LEU A 95 0.68 -21.32 -3.77
CA LEU A 95 2.01 -20.97 -4.26
C LEU A 95 2.56 -19.74 -3.53
N PHE A 96 1.74 -18.72 -3.34
CA PHE A 96 2.12 -17.51 -2.61
C PHE A 96 2.53 -17.82 -1.17
N VAL A 97 1.73 -18.60 -0.44
CA VAL A 97 2.05 -19.02 0.93
C VAL A 97 3.31 -19.89 0.97
N ALA A 98 3.51 -20.77 0.00
CA ALA A 98 4.73 -21.57 -0.11
C ALA A 98 5.98 -20.69 -0.26
N HIS A 99 5.92 -19.63 -1.07
CA HIS A 99 7.03 -18.66 -1.18
C HIS A 99 7.29 -17.93 0.14
N LEU A 100 6.25 -17.45 0.82
CA LEU A 100 6.42 -16.74 2.10
C LEU A 100 7.11 -17.59 3.18
N ARG A 101 6.93 -18.92 3.15
CA ARG A 101 7.59 -19.86 4.08
C ARG A 101 9.10 -19.96 3.85
N LEU A 102 9.58 -19.65 2.65
CA LEU A 102 11.00 -19.68 2.30
C LEU A 102 11.71 -18.35 2.57
N LEU A 103 10.95 -17.27 2.74
CA LEU A 103 11.51 -15.94 2.96
C LEU A 103 11.97 -15.74 4.41
N PRO A 104 12.99 -14.87 4.62
CA PRO A 104 13.32 -14.33 5.94
C PRO A 104 12.14 -13.61 6.58
N ARG A 105 11.96 -13.75 7.90
CA ARG A 105 10.87 -13.08 8.64
C ARG A 105 11.05 -11.57 8.82
N ARG A 106 12.18 -11.01 8.37
CA ARG A 106 12.58 -9.62 8.60
C ARG A 106 13.19 -9.00 7.35
N GLY A 107 13.03 -7.68 7.19
CA GLY A 107 13.59 -6.91 6.09
C GLY A 107 13.04 -7.27 4.70
N ILE A 108 11.84 -7.84 4.63
CA ILE A 108 11.21 -8.20 3.36
C ILE A 108 10.33 -7.07 2.86
N TYR A 109 10.58 -6.71 1.61
CA TYR A 109 9.68 -5.93 0.77
C TYR A 109 9.65 -6.65 -0.58
N MET A 110 8.59 -7.44 -0.81
CA MET A 110 8.42 -8.38 -1.94
C MET A 110 7.27 -7.96 -2.85
N GLY A 111 7.51 -7.90 -4.16
CA GLY A 111 6.55 -7.44 -5.17
C GLY A 111 7.27 -7.00 -6.45
N LEU A 112 6.53 -6.40 -7.38
CA LEU A 112 7.10 -5.87 -8.62
C LEU A 112 7.82 -4.54 -8.35
N HIS A 113 9.15 -4.60 -8.27
CA HIS A 113 9.99 -3.42 -8.12
C HIS A 113 10.11 -2.66 -9.43
N VAL A 114 9.82 -1.36 -9.40
CA VAL A 114 10.15 -0.41 -10.47
C VAL A 114 11.14 0.62 -9.94
N GLY A 115 12.25 0.79 -10.64
CA GLY A 115 13.19 1.89 -10.40
C GLY A 115 14.60 1.74 -10.97
N SER A 116 15.28 2.89 -10.96
CA SER A 116 16.71 3.18 -11.18
C SER A 116 17.30 3.44 -12.57
N THR A 117 16.79 2.97 -13.72
CA THR A 117 17.38 3.37 -15.03
C THR A 117 16.66 4.54 -15.70
N GLN A 118 15.33 4.58 -15.69
CA GLN A 118 14.55 5.68 -16.28
C GLN A 118 14.66 6.97 -15.46
N TYR A 119 14.60 6.89 -14.12
CA TYR A 119 14.70 8.06 -13.24
C TYR A 119 16.10 8.69 -13.24
N LYS A 120 17.17 7.87 -13.34
CA LYS A 120 18.55 8.38 -13.52
C LYS A 120 18.70 9.19 -14.80
N LYS A 121 18.06 8.79 -15.90
CA LYS A 121 18.05 9.54 -17.17
C LYS A 121 17.32 10.89 -17.05
N MET A 122 16.41 11.03 -16.10
CA MET A 122 15.65 12.26 -15.81
C MET A 122 16.30 13.13 -14.71
N GLY A 123 17.54 12.82 -14.28
CA GLY A 123 18.24 13.57 -13.23
C GLY A 123 17.70 13.34 -11.81
N LEU A 124 16.84 12.33 -11.64
CA LEU A 124 16.18 12.01 -10.39
C LEU A 124 16.93 10.85 -9.67
N PRO A 125 17.41 10.98 -8.39
CA PRO A 125 17.58 9.90 -7.43
C PRO A 125 16.68 8.71 -7.70
N GLY A 126 17.33 7.62 -8.12
CA GLY A 126 16.68 6.36 -8.41
C GLY A 126 16.13 5.77 -7.13
N ASN A 127 14.88 6.06 -6.84
CA ASN A 127 14.12 5.34 -5.83
C ASN A 127 13.47 4.13 -6.50
N THR A 128 13.62 2.96 -5.89
CA THR A 128 12.90 1.75 -6.25
C THR A 128 11.71 1.59 -5.33
N PHE A 129 10.52 1.49 -5.90
CA PHE A 129 9.28 1.27 -5.16
C PHE A 129 8.51 0.11 -5.80
N MET A 130 7.56 -0.45 -5.07
CA MET A 130 6.68 -1.47 -5.63
C MET A 130 5.50 -0.83 -6.31
N ILE A 131 5.36 -1.11 -7.59
CA ILE A 131 4.15 -0.76 -8.35
C ILE A 131 3.26 -2.00 -8.46
N GLY A 132 1.97 -1.74 -8.58
CA GLY A 132 1.00 -2.71 -9.07
C GLY A 132 0.12 -3.31 -8.00
N TRP A 133 -0.52 -4.41 -8.41
CA TRP A 133 -1.69 -4.93 -7.75
C TRP A 133 -1.42 -5.61 -6.42
N CYS A 134 -0.19 -6.10 -6.17
CA CYS A 134 0.14 -6.79 -4.93
C CYS A 134 1.60 -6.61 -4.51
N TYR A 135 1.80 -6.35 -3.23
CA TYR A 135 3.11 -6.40 -2.60
C TYR A 135 3.00 -6.78 -1.11
N THR A 136 4.09 -7.33 -0.58
CA THR A 136 4.16 -7.91 0.76
C THR A 136 5.36 -7.36 1.53
N LEU A 137 5.11 -6.91 2.75
CA LEU A 137 6.13 -6.44 3.67
C LEU A 137 6.28 -7.48 4.80
N SER A 138 7.50 -7.68 5.30
CA SER A 138 7.64 -8.26 6.63
C SER A 138 7.15 -7.28 7.69
N ARG A 139 6.77 -7.82 8.84
CA ARG A 139 6.23 -7.04 9.95
C ARG A 139 7.10 -5.84 10.36
N ASP A 140 8.41 -6.04 10.46
CA ASP A 140 9.36 -4.99 10.85
C ASP A 140 9.48 -3.88 9.80
N VAL A 141 9.32 -4.21 8.51
CA VAL A 141 9.30 -3.22 7.43
C VAL A 141 7.99 -2.44 7.44
N ALA A 142 6.84 -3.10 7.69
CA ALA A 142 5.56 -2.43 7.85
C ALA A 142 5.55 -1.48 9.06
N GLU A 143 6.15 -1.90 10.19
CA GLU A 143 6.33 -1.06 11.37
C GLU A 143 7.23 0.15 11.07
N ALA A 144 8.36 -0.06 10.41
CA ALA A 144 9.26 1.01 10.00
C ALA A 144 8.56 2.03 9.09
N LEU A 145 7.78 1.56 8.11
CA LEU A 145 7.00 2.40 7.20
C LEU A 145 6.08 3.36 7.96
N VAL A 146 5.33 2.84 8.93
CA VAL A 146 4.33 3.65 9.66
C VAL A 146 4.94 4.48 10.78
N SER A 147 6.12 4.10 11.28
CA SER A 147 6.87 4.88 12.27
C SER A 147 7.26 6.28 11.75
N TYR A 148 7.49 6.41 10.44
CA TYR A 148 7.91 7.67 9.80
C TYR A 148 6.88 8.81 9.99
N ASN A 149 5.61 8.47 10.13
CA ASN A 149 4.49 9.41 10.18
C ASN A 149 4.04 9.77 11.60
N ARG A 150 4.59 9.15 12.65
CA ARG A 150 4.36 9.58 14.05
C ARG A 150 5.12 10.85 14.42
N CYS A 151 6.04 11.30 13.57
CA CYS A 151 6.66 12.62 13.67
C CYS A 151 5.70 13.72 13.20
N GLY A 152 4.76 14.13 14.08
CA GLY A 152 4.03 15.42 14.26
C GLY A 152 3.74 16.43 13.12
N ALA A 153 4.04 16.18 11.85
CA ALA A 153 4.09 17.23 10.82
C ALA A 153 3.29 16.88 9.55
N TRP A 154 2.19 16.13 9.66
CA TRP A 154 1.39 15.73 8.49
C TRP A 154 0.89 16.88 7.58
N PRO A 155 0.52 18.08 8.09
CA PRO A 155 0.12 19.17 7.21
C PRO A 155 1.32 19.86 6.51
N THR A 156 2.53 19.77 7.07
CA THR A 156 3.69 20.58 6.67
C THR A 156 4.87 19.78 6.11
N CYS A 157 4.86 18.46 6.27
CA CYS A 157 5.97 17.61 5.87
C CYS A 157 5.81 17.18 4.41
N ARG A 158 6.54 17.86 3.52
CA ARG A 158 6.76 17.45 2.11
C ARG A 158 7.16 15.97 1.99
N THR A 159 7.78 15.41 3.01
CA THR A 159 8.27 14.03 3.05
C THR A 159 7.19 12.99 3.34
N ALA A 160 6.17 13.29 4.15
CA ALA A 160 5.03 12.40 4.36
C ALA A 160 4.17 12.27 3.09
N ARG A 161 4.05 13.38 2.34
CA ARG A 161 3.43 13.39 1.01
C ARG A 161 4.25 12.52 0.05
N SER A 162 5.59 12.67 0.03
CA SER A 162 6.52 11.92 -0.82
C SER A 162 6.57 10.42 -0.53
N VAL A 163 6.61 9.96 0.73
CA VAL A 163 6.67 8.50 1.04
C VAL A 163 5.40 7.78 0.60
N MET A 164 4.23 8.44 0.70
CA MET A 164 2.95 7.88 0.30
C MET A 164 2.67 8.04 -1.19
N THR A 165 2.95 9.20 -1.81
CA THR A 165 2.87 9.32 -3.25
C THR A 165 3.80 8.31 -3.90
N ASN A 166 5.03 8.09 -3.43
CA ASN A 166 5.93 7.09 -4.02
C ASN A 166 5.47 5.61 -3.91
N LEU A 167 4.38 5.29 -3.19
CA LEU A 167 3.74 3.96 -3.23
C LEU A 167 2.77 3.80 -4.40
N HIS A 168 2.39 4.88 -5.11
CA HIS A 168 1.49 4.82 -6.27
C HIS A 168 1.78 5.84 -7.41
N CYS A 169 2.57 6.88 -7.19
CA CYS A 169 2.83 7.99 -8.10
C CYS A 169 4.22 8.61 -7.86
N SER A 170 5.01 8.69 -8.93
CA SER A 170 6.36 9.26 -8.99
C SER A 170 6.44 10.67 -8.37
N VAL A 171 7.44 10.91 -7.50
CA VAL A 171 8.28 12.14 -7.35
C VAL A 171 8.75 12.32 -5.88
N PHE A 172 9.94 11.78 -5.62
CA PHE A 172 11.11 12.42 -5.00
C PHE A 172 11.28 12.81 -3.51
N THR A 173 12.48 12.42 -3.03
CA THR A 173 13.37 12.89 -1.94
C THR A 173 12.89 13.00 -0.49
N ALA A 174 13.39 12.06 0.34
CA ALA A 174 14.43 12.36 1.34
C ALA A 174 15.27 11.11 1.63
N ARG A 175 16.53 11.36 2.05
CA ARG A 175 17.64 10.42 2.27
C ARG A 175 17.26 9.14 3.05
N THR A 176 17.57 7.96 2.47
CA THR A 176 18.44 6.93 3.07
C THR A 176 18.66 5.78 2.07
N PRO A 177 19.83 5.12 2.06
CA PRO A 177 20.30 4.37 0.90
C PRO A 177 20.18 2.86 1.12
N TRP A 178 19.25 2.15 0.46
CA TRP A 178 19.37 0.68 0.33
C TRP A 178 18.86 0.18 -1.02
N LEU A 179 19.80 -0.38 -1.78
CA LEU A 179 19.65 -1.03 -3.08
C LEU A 179 18.88 -2.35 -2.97
N LEU A 180 18.15 -2.71 -4.04
CA LEU A 180 17.83 -4.10 -4.35
C LEU A 180 19.12 -4.92 -4.49
N GLY A 181 19.24 -5.90 -3.63
CA GLY A 181 20.16 -7.02 -3.76
C GLY A 181 19.76 -8.05 -2.71
N PHE A 182 19.56 -9.30 -3.11
CA PHE A 182 19.55 -10.41 -2.16
C PHE A 182 20.91 -10.41 -1.45
N LEU A 183 20.97 -9.83 -0.25
CA LEU A 183 22.15 -9.88 0.60
C LEU A 183 21.72 -10.36 1.99
N ARG A 184 22.03 -11.64 2.25
CA ARG A 184 22.17 -12.17 3.61
C ARG A 184 23.08 -11.23 4.39
N ARG A 185 22.60 -10.71 5.53
CA ARG A 185 23.51 -10.15 6.55
C ARG A 185 24.35 -11.31 7.10
N LYS A 186 25.67 -11.26 6.87
CA LYS A 186 26.64 -11.81 7.82
C LYS A 186 26.88 -10.75 8.89
#